data_AF-A0A0R1UPE2-F1
#
_entry.id   AF-A0A0R1UPE2-F1
#
_cell.length_a   1.000
_cell.length_b   1.000
_cell.length_c   1.000
_cell.angle_alpha   90.00
_cell.angle_beta   90.00
_cell.angle_gamma   90.00
#
_symmetry.space_group_name_H-M   'P 1'
#
loop_
_entity.id
_entity.type
_entity.pdbx_description
1 polymer ?
#
loop_
_entity_poly.entity_id
_entity_poly.type
_entity_poly.pdbx_seq_one_letter_code
_entity_poly.pdbx_strand_id
1 'polypeptide(L)' 'MLIIYEHYKGTQLNFPIHLYDRKVTAQRVLQEFDGHNQHELARKYGYSQKWIQMVMREAREHK' A
#
# COMPACT_ATOMS: atom_id res chain seq x y z
N MET A 1 -10.59 -27.78 -5.76
CA MET A 1 -11.31 -26.64 -6.34
C MET A 1 -11.09 -25.43 -5.43
N LEU A 2 -10.86 -24.23 -5.95
CA LEU A 2 -10.60 -23.04 -5.10
C LEU A 2 -11.89 -22.64 -4.38
N ILE A 3 -11.85 -22.50 -3.04
CA ILE A 3 -12.99 -22.12 -2.19
C ILE A 3 -13.66 -20.83 -2.69
N ILE A 4 -12.86 -19.88 -3.18
CA ILE A 4 -13.33 -18.61 -3.75
C ILE A 4 -14.23 -18.86 -4.98
N TYR A 5 -13.89 -19.83 -5.83
CA TYR A 5 -14.71 -20.14 -7.00
C TYR A 5 -16.08 -20.73 -6.59
N GLU A 6 -16.12 -21.58 -5.57
CA GLU A 6 -17.39 -22.17 -5.13
C GLU A 6 -18.36 -21.13 -4.56
N HIS A 7 -17.84 -20.15 -3.80
CA HIS A 7 -18.68 -19.14 -3.16
C HIS A 7 -19.04 -17.96 -4.05
N TYR A 8 -18.21 -17.62 -5.03
CA TYR A 8 -18.37 -16.39 -5.82
C TYR A 8 -18.59 -16.63 -7.33
N LYS A 9 -18.71 -17.89 -7.78
CA LYS A 9 -19.07 -18.20 -9.17
C LYS A 9 -20.39 -17.51 -9.56
N GLY A 10 -20.40 -16.85 -10.72
CA GLY A 10 -21.57 -16.12 -11.21
C GLY A 10 -21.70 -14.68 -10.71
N THR A 11 -20.77 -14.19 -9.87
CA THR A 11 -20.74 -12.80 -9.40
C THR A 11 -19.52 -12.04 -9.94
N GLN A 12 -19.67 -10.73 -10.17
CA GLN A 12 -18.52 -9.84 -10.41
C GLN A 12 -17.99 -9.32 -9.07
N LEU A 13 -16.77 -9.71 -8.73
CA LEU A 13 -16.07 -9.21 -7.54
C LEU A 13 -15.24 -7.98 -7.91
N ASN A 14 -15.48 -6.86 -7.22
CA ASN A 14 -14.58 -5.71 -7.26
C ASN A 14 -13.57 -5.84 -6.13
N PHE A 15 -12.32 -6.14 -6.48
CA PHE A 15 -11.24 -6.19 -5.51
C PHE A 15 -10.66 -4.81 -5.26
N PRO A 16 -10.42 -4.43 -4.00
CA PRO A 16 -9.66 -3.24 -3.70
C PRO A 16 -8.23 -3.41 -4.21
N ILE A 17 -7.66 -2.34 -4.76
CA ILE A 17 -6.28 -2.29 -5.25
C ILE A 17 -5.29 -2.55 -4.11
N HIS A 18 -5.65 -2.13 -2.89
CA HIS A 18 -4.86 -2.32 -1.68
C HIS A 18 -5.67 -3.12 -0.67
N LEU A 19 -5.21 -4.33 -0.36
CA LEU A 19 -5.80 -5.20 0.67
C LEU A 19 -5.30 -4.85 2.08
N TYR A 20 -4.25 -4.05 2.18
CA TYR A 20 -3.63 -3.65 3.44
C TYR A 20 -4.08 -2.26 3.89
N ASP A 21 -4.09 -2.04 5.20
CA ASP A 21 -4.42 -0.73 5.76
C ASP A 21 -3.38 0.33 5.36
N ARG A 22 -3.87 1.48 4.90
CA ARG A 22 -3.04 2.59 4.42
C ARG A 22 -2.15 3.17 5.53
N LYS A 23 -2.65 3.25 6.77
CA LYS A 23 -1.90 3.80 7.91
C LYS A 23 -0.78 2.87 8.34
N VAL A 24 -1.06 1.57 8.39
CA VAL A 24 -0.05 0.55 8.70
C VAL A 24 1.05 0.52 7.64
N THR A 25 0.65 0.68 6.36
CA THR A 25 1.61 0.76 5.25
C THR A 25 2.46 2.02 5.34
N ALA A 26 1.87 3.17 5.65
CA ALA A 26 2.61 4.42 5.85
C ALA A 26 3.65 4.31 6.97
N GLN A 27 3.31 3.67 8.09
CA GLN A 27 4.27 3.41 9.17
C GLN A 27 5.43 2.51 8.73
N ARG A 28 5.14 1.42 7.98
CA ARG A 28 6.20 0.56 7.43
C ARG A 28 7.11 1.33 6.48
N VAL A 29 6.53 2.14 5.59
CA VAL A 29 7.27 2.96 4.64
C VAL A 29 8.20 3.93 5.36
N LEU A 30 7.75 4.54 6.46
CA LEU A 30 8.59 5.43 7.29
C LEU A 30 9.73 4.69 8.00
N GLN A 31 9.51 3.44 8.43
CA GLN A 31 10.52 2.62 9.08
C GLN A 31 11.58 2.09 8.11
N GLU A 32 11.17 1.73 6.89
CA GLU A 32 12.07 1.18 5.87
C GLU A 32 12.75 2.25 5.00
N PHE A 33 12.41 3.53 5.16
CA PHE A 33 12.95 4.60 4.33
C PHE A 33 14.40 4.95 4.69
N ASP A 34 15.31 4.80 3.72
CA ASP A 34 16.75 5.04 3.87
C ASP A 34 17.23 6.36 3.24
N GLY A 35 16.32 7.13 2.64
CA GLY A 35 16.62 8.39 1.96
C GLY A 35 16.65 8.30 0.43
N HIS A 36 16.94 7.13 -0.15
CA HIS A 36 17.10 6.96 -1.60
C HIS A 36 16.14 5.91 -2.20
N ASN A 37 15.53 5.06 -1.36
CA ASN A 37 14.68 3.95 -1.78
C ASN A 37 13.19 4.30 -2.08
N GLN A 38 12.86 5.56 -2.39
CA GLN A 38 11.46 5.96 -2.69
C GLN A 38 10.85 5.17 -3.86
N HIS A 39 11.65 4.86 -4.88
CA HIS A 39 11.19 4.09 -6.05
C HIS A 39 10.90 2.64 -5.70
N GLU A 40 11.76 2.03 -4.91
CA GLU A 40 11.63 0.63 -4.51
C GLU A 40 10.44 0.44 -3.57
N LEU A 41 10.27 1.34 -2.60
CA LEU A 41 9.10 1.31 -1.71
C LEU A 41 7.79 1.52 -2.47
N ALA A 42 7.77 2.42 -3.46
CA ALA A 42 6.58 2.65 -4.29
C ALA A 42 6.18 1.36 -5.02
N ARG A 43 7.16 0.66 -5.60
CA ARG A 43 6.95 -0.61 -6.28
C ARG A 43 6.56 -1.73 -5.31
N LYS A 44 7.21 -1.81 -4.13
CA LYS A 44 6.97 -2.85 -3.11
C LYS A 44 5.56 -2.78 -2.55
N TYR A 45 5.07 -1.58 -2.25
CA TYR A 45 3.74 -1.38 -1.65
C TYR A 45 2.65 -1.06 -2.67
N GLY A 46 2.97 -0.98 -3.96
CA GLY A 46 2.00 -0.69 -5.02
C GLY A 46 1.42 0.73 -4.94
N TYR A 47 2.21 1.69 -4.45
CA TYR A 47 1.84 3.10 -4.38
C TYR A 47 2.67 3.93 -5.35
N SER A 48 2.20 5.14 -5.65
CA SER A 48 2.99 6.08 -6.44
C SER A 48 4.11 6.68 -5.59
N GLN A 49 5.20 7.11 -6.24
CA GLN A 49 6.26 7.87 -5.56
C GLN A 49 5.71 9.15 -4.89
N LYS A 50 4.73 9.81 -5.52
CA LYS A 50 4.04 10.97 -4.94
C LYS A 50 3.38 10.64 -3.60
N TRP A 51 2.75 9.46 -3.49
CA TRP A 51 2.14 9.03 -2.23
C TRP A 51 3.19 8.83 -1.13
N ILE A 52 4.34 8.23 -1.45
CA ILE A 52 5.44 8.09 -0.49
C ILE A 52 5.97 9.45 -0.04
N GLN A 53 6.11 10.42 -0.96
CA GLN A 53 6.49 11.78 -0.60
C GLN A 53 5.46 12.47 0.30
N MET A 54 4.15 12.24 0.06
CA MET A 54 3.09 12.76 0.93
C MET A 54 3.18 12.15 2.33
N VAL A 55 3.32 10.82 2.44
CA VAL A 55 3.47 10.14 3.74
C VAL A 55 4.68 10.68 4.51
N MET A 56 5.79 10.93 3.81
CA MET A 56 6.99 11.52 4.42
C MET A 56 6.79 12.95 4.89
N ARG A 57 6.00 13.75 4.15
CA ARG A 57 5.66 15.12 4.56
C ARG A 57 4.75 15.11 5.78
N GLU A 58 3.68 14.33 5.76
CA GLU A 58 2.74 14.18 6.88
C GLU A 58 3.47 13.72 8.15
N ALA A 59 4.41 12.78 8.03
CA ALA A 59 5.20 12.32 9.16
C ALA A 59 6.14 13.39 9.76
N ARG A 60 6.56 14.38 8.98
CA ARG A 60 7.38 15.50 9.46
C ARG A 60 6.54 16.59 10.12
N GLU A 61 5.31 16.81 9.65
CA GLU A 61 4.38 17.82 10.19
C GLU A 61 3.77 17.39 11.54
N HIS A 62 3.71 16.08 11.80
CA HIS A 62 3.20 15.52 13.07
C HIS A 62 4.29 15.25 14.13
N LYS A 63 5.50 15.79 13.96
CA LYS A 63 6.62 15.66 14.90
C LYS A 63 6.81 16.93 15.72
#